data_AF-A0A2X2BK86-F1
#
_entry.id   AF-A0A2X2BK86-F1
#
_cell.length_a   1.000
_cell.length_b   1.000
_cell.length_c   1.000
_cell.angle_alpha   90.00
_cell.angle_beta   90.00
_cell.angle_gamma   90.00
#
_symmetry.space_group_name_H-M   'P 1'
#
loop_
_entity.id
_entity.type
_entity.pdbx_description
1 polymer ?
#
loop_
_entity_poly.entity_id
_entity_poly.type
_entity_poly.pdbx_seq_one_letter_code
_entity_poly.pdbx_strand_id
1 'polypeptide(L)'
;MNIQAFLSEKISMAMSAAGAPADSEPLVRQSAKVQFGDYQANGVMGAAKKMGIPPRQLAEKILEHLDITDIADKVEIAGPGFINIFLSPVWVAQQAEFALADEHLNITKVTPETIVIDYSSPNVAKQMHVGHLRSTIIGDASARTLSFLGHNVIRANHLGDWGTQFGMLIAYLEKKAK
;
A
#
# COMPACT_ATOMS: atom_id res chain seq x y z
N MET A 1 -2.34 -9.67 8.20
CA MET A 1 -3.20 -8.61 7.61
C MET A 1 -2.88 -7.30 8.32
N ASN A 2 -2.75 -6.18 7.61
CA ASN A 2 -2.48 -4.89 8.26
C ASN A 2 -3.76 -4.31 8.91
N ILE A 3 -3.59 -3.32 9.80
CA ILE A 3 -4.68 -2.70 10.57
C ILE A 3 -5.79 -2.15 9.67
N GLN A 4 -5.41 -1.46 8.58
CA GLN A 4 -6.37 -0.86 7.65
C GLN A 4 -7.23 -1.91 6.94
N ALA A 5 -6.60 -3.01 6.49
CA ALA A 5 -7.30 -4.10 5.83
C ALA A 5 -8.25 -4.83 6.81
N PHE A 6 -7.80 -5.07 8.04
CA PHE A 6 -8.63 -5.67 9.09
C PHE A 6 -9.86 -4.81 9.41
N LEU A 7 -9.66 -3.51 9.63
CA LEU A 7 -10.76 -2.57 9.86
C LEU A 7 -11.71 -2.50 8.66
N SER A 8 -11.17 -2.57 7.43
CA SER A 8 -11.99 -2.57 6.22
C SER A 8 -12.86 -3.81 6.13
N GLU A 9 -12.33 -4.99 6.45
CA GLU A 9 -13.09 -6.24 6.50
C GLU A 9 -14.22 -6.16 7.53
N LYS A 10 -13.90 -5.76 8.77
CA LYS A 10 -14.89 -5.63 9.86
C LYS A 10 -16.01 -4.65 9.53
N ILE A 11 -15.66 -3.50 8.97
CA ILE A 11 -16.66 -2.49 8.59
C ILE A 11 -17.46 -2.96 7.38
N SER A 12 -16.84 -3.62 6.40
CA SER A 12 -17.56 -4.20 5.26
C SER A 12 -18.60 -5.22 5.71
N MET A 13 -18.24 -6.12 6.64
CA MET A 13 -19.18 -7.07 7.25
C MET A 13 -20.33 -6.36 7.99
N ALA A 14 -20.02 -5.35 8.80
CA ALA A 14 -21.03 -4.57 9.52
C ALA A 14 -21.94 -3.77 8.57
N MET A 15 -21.40 -3.24 7.46
CA MET A 15 -22.17 -2.60 6.40
C MET A 15 -23.14 -3.57 5.73
N SER A 16 -22.69 -4.78 5.38
CA SER A 16 -23.56 -5.81 4.82
C SER A 16 -24.66 -6.22 5.79
N ALA A 17 -24.33 -6.39 7.08
CA ALA A 17 -25.32 -6.69 8.12
C ALA A 17 -26.35 -5.57 8.31
N ALA A 18 -25.93 -4.30 8.17
CA ALA A 18 -26.80 -3.13 8.21
C ALA A 18 -27.67 -2.96 6.93
N GLY A 19 -27.54 -3.84 5.94
CA GLY A 19 -28.31 -3.85 4.70
C GLY A 19 -27.70 -3.01 3.58
N ALA A 20 -26.43 -2.63 3.66
CA ALA A 20 -25.75 -1.92 2.57
C ALA A 20 -25.59 -2.83 1.34
N PRO A 21 -25.68 -2.27 0.12
CA PRO A 21 -25.40 -3.01 -1.12
C PRO A 21 -24.02 -3.68 -1.11
N ALA A 22 -23.90 -4.84 -1.75
CA ALA A 22 -22.66 -5.64 -1.76
C ALA A 22 -21.46 -4.93 -2.41
N ASP A 23 -21.70 -3.92 -3.26
CA ASP A 23 -20.69 -3.09 -3.91
C ASP A 23 -20.33 -1.84 -3.08
N SER A 24 -20.73 -1.79 -1.80
CA SER A 24 -20.43 -0.68 -0.91
C SER A 24 -19.06 -0.87 -0.27
N GLU A 25 -18.12 0.02 -0.61
CA GLU A 25 -16.79 0.02 -0.01
C GLU A 25 -16.77 0.80 1.31
N PRO A 26 -16.10 0.31 2.37
CA PRO A 26 -16.03 0.98 3.66
C PRO A 26 -15.15 2.25 3.63
N LEU A 27 -14.22 2.36 2.67
CA LEU A 27 -13.29 3.47 2.49
C LEU A 27 -12.56 3.86 3.80
N VAL A 28 -11.99 2.85 4.48
CA VAL A 28 -11.19 3.06 5.70
C VAL A 28 -9.83 3.64 5.33
N ARG A 29 -9.50 4.77 5.95
CA ARG A 29 -8.21 5.46 5.76
C ARG A 29 -7.68 5.96 7.10
N GLN A 30 -6.38 6.25 7.15
CA GLN A 30 -5.80 6.97 8.29
C GLN A 30 -6.42 8.35 8.42
N SER A 31 -6.73 8.73 9.65
CA SER A 31 -7.29 10.03 9.98
C SER A 31 -6.25 11.13 9.80
N ALA A 32 -6.66 12.27 9.23
CA ALA A 32 -5.75 13.40 9.00
C ALA A 32 -5.41 14.19 10.27
N LYS A 33 -6.22 14.07 11.33
CA LYS A 33 -6.05 14.75 12.61
C LYS A 33 -6.40 13.80 13.74
N VAL A 34 -5.65 13.89 14.84
CA VAL A 34 -5.83 13.05 16.04
C VAL A 34 -7.24 13.13 16.63
N GLN A 35 -7.90 14.29 16.53
CA GLN A 35 -9.28 14.46 17.00
C GLN A 35 -10.31 13.56 16.29
N PHE A 36 -9.96 13.00 15.13
CA PHE A 36 -10.80 12.06 14.38
C PHE A 36 -10.39 10.59 14.60
N GLY A 37 -9.56 10.31 15.60
CA GLY A 37 -9.00 8.99 15.87
C GLY A 37 -7.83 8.66 14.96
N ASP A 38 -7.48 7.37 14.90
CA ASP A 38 -6.39 6.83 14.09
C ASP A 38 -6.87 6.50 12.68
N TYR A 39 -8.10 6.00 12.57
CA TYR A 39 -8.73 5.62 11.31
C TYR A 39 -10.15 6.18 11.19
N GLN A 40 -10.58 6.37 9.95
CA GLN A 40 -11.92 6.84 9.61
C GLN A 40 -12.50 6.03 8.45
N ALA A 41 -13.73 5.54 8.61
CA ALA A 41 -14.51 4.96 7.52
C ALA A 41 -15.39 6.03 6.86
N ASN A 42 -15.24 6.21 5.55
CA ASN A 42 -15.93 7.25 4.78
C ASN A 42 -16.99 6.69 3.83
N GLY A 43 -17.04 5.37 3.68
CA GLY A 43 -17.89 4.65 2.74
C GLY A 43 -19.39 4.76 3.03
N VAL A 44 -19.74 5.06 4.28
CA VAL A 44 -21.13 5.10 4.76
C VAL A 44 -21.99 6.07 3.96
N MET A 45 -21.44 7.22 3.56
CA MET A 45 -22.18 8.21 2.77
C MET A 45 -22.59 7.68 1.39
N GLY A 46 -21.68 6.98 0.71
CA GLY A 46 -21.94 6.39 -0.59
C GLY A 46 -23.00 5.29 -0.51
N ALA A 47 -22.89 4.43 0.49
CA ALA A 47 -23.85 3.36 0.75
C ALA A 47 -25.25 3.91 1.10
N ALA A 48 -25.33 4.88 2.01
CA ALA A 48 -26.58 5.49 2.42
C ALA A 48 -27.30 6.21 1.26
N LYS A 49 -26.54 6.87 0.37
CA LYS A 49 -27.08 7.49 -0.83
C LYS A 49 -27.74 6.46 -1.75
N LYS A 50 -27.13 5.29 -1.94
CA LYS A 50 -27.71 4.19 -2.74
C LYS A 50 -28.99 3.62 -2.10
N MET A 51 -29.05 3.58 -0.78
CA MET A 51 -30.21 3.09 -0.02
C MET A 51 -31.33 4.13 0.14
N GLY A 52 -31.06 5.41 -0.17
CA GLY A 52 -32.04 6.49 0.03
C GLY A 52 -32.31 6.83 1.50
N ILE A 53 -31.37 6.54 2.42
CA ILE A 53 -31.50 6.82 3.85
C ILE A 53 -30.49 7.88 4.32
N PRO A 54 -30.74 8.60 5.43
CA PRO A 54 -29.76 9.50 6.03
C PRO A 54 -28.46 8.76 6.40
N PRO A 55 -27.26 9.26 6.04
CA PRO A 55 -26.02 8.53 6.29
C PRO A 55 -25.71 8.32 7.77
N ARG A 56 -26.15 9.23 8.64
CA ARG A 56 -26.03 9.08 10.09
C ARG A 56 -26.82 7.88 10.61
N GLN A 57 -28.02 7.66 10.08
CA GLN A 57 -28.85 6.51 10.44
C GLN A 57 -28.20 5.20 9.98
N LEU A 58 -27.56 5.18 8.81
CA LEU A 58 -26.79 4.01 8.38
C LEU A 58 -25.55 3.80 9.27
N ALA A 59 -24.84 4.86 9.65
CA ALA A 59 -23.69 4.76 10.55
C ALA A 59 -24.09 4.16 11.90
N GLU A 60 -25.21 4.58 12.48
CA GLU A 60 -25.75 4.03 13.73
C GLU A 60 -26.02 2.53 13.62
N LYS A 61 -26.69 2.09 12.54
CA LYS A 61 -26.90 0.65 12.27
C LYS A 61 -25.61 -0.13 12.08
N ILE A 62 -24.61 0.46 11.41
CA ILE A 62 -23.30 -0.16 11.25
C ILE A 62 -22.65 -0.37 12.61
N LEU A 63 -22.71 0.63 13.50
CA LEU A 63 -22.14 0.54 14.84
C LEU A 63 -22.80 -0.56 15.70
N GLU A 64 -24.10 -0.82 15.53
CA GLU A 64 -24.80 -1.93 16.21
C GLU A 64 -24.27 -3.32 15.81
N HIS A 65 -23.73 -3.45 14.58
CA HIS A 65 -23.19 -4.70 14.05
C HIS A 65 -21.66 -4.77 14.05
N LEU A 66 -20.99 -3.68 14.39
CA LEU A 66 -19.53 -3.58 14.34
C LEU A 66 -18.92 -4.01 15.68
N ASP A 67 -18.34 -5.21 15.70
CA ASP A 67 -17.55 -5.68 16.83
C ASP A 67 -16.05 -5.52 16.55
N ILE A 68 -15.47 -4.49 17.19
CA ILE A 68 -14.04 -4.17 17.21
C ILE A 68 -13.58 -3.75 18.61
N THR A 69 -14.30 -4.19 19.65
CA THR A 69 -14.06 -3.80 21.05
C THR A 69 -12.73 -4.33 21.61
N ASP A 70 -12.17 -5.34 20.96
CA ASP A 70 -10.86 -5.94 21.23
C ASP A 70 -9.69 -5.09 20.71
N ILE A 71 -9.93 -4.23 19.72
CA ILE A 71 -8.87 -3.45 19.06
C ILE A 71 -9.03 -1.93 19.21
N ALA A 72 -10.23 -1.44 19.50
CA ALA A 72 -10.55 -0.02 19.57
C ALA A 72 -11.22 0.34 20.89
N ASP A 73 -10.64 1.29 21.62
CA ASP A 73 -11.19 1.78 22.88
C ASP A 73 -12.42 2.67 22.66
N LYS A 74 -12.50 3.32 21.50
CA LYS A 74 -13.60 4.23 21.17
C LYS A 74 -13.92 4.22 19.68
N VAL A 75 -15.20 4.15 19.38
CA VAL A 75 -15.75 4.32 18.03
C VAL A 75 -16.87 5.34 18.13
N GLU A 76 -16.85 6.36 17.27
CA GLU A 76 -17.85 7.43 17.30
C GLU A 76 -18.27 7.85 15.90
N ILE A 77 -19.52 8.31 15.79
CA ILE A 77 -20.04 8.85 14.54
C ILE A 77 -19.78 10.36 14.51
N ALA A 78 -19.05 10.81 13.50
CA ALA A 78 -18.76 12.21 13.27
C ALA A 78 -19.55 12.78 12.08
N GLY A 79 -20.06 14.00 12.25
CA GLY A 79 -20.72 14.77 11.21
C GLY A 79 -21.90 14.02 10.56
N PRO A 80 -21.93 13.92 9.20
CA PRO A 80 -23.05 13.34 8.47
C PRO A 80 -23.12 11.81 8.53
N GLY A 81 -22.06 11.11 8.98
CA GLY A 81 -22.00 9.65 8.99
C GLY A 81 -20.58 9.06 8.88
N PHE A 82 -19.54 9.82 9.22
CA PHE A 82 -18.18 9.28 9.33
C PHE A 82 -18.07 8.40 10.56
N ILE A 83 -17.36 7.29 10.48
CA ILE A 83 -17.06 6.45 11.65
C ILE A 83 -15.59 6.67 12.00
N ASN A 84 -15.34 7.35 13.11
CA ASN A 84 -14.00 7.57 13.65
C ASN A 84 -13.64 6.42 14.59
N ILE A 85 -12.42 5.91 14.50
CA ILE A 85 -11.93 4.74 15.21
C ILE A 85 -10.66 5.13 15.97
N PHE A 86 -10.67 4.92 17.28
CA PHE A 86 -9.55 5.17 18.18
C PHE A 86 -9.04 3.82 18.66
N LEU A 87 -7.82 3.46 18.24
CA LEU A 87 -7.22 2.18 18.58
C LEU A 87 -6.92 2.11 20.07
N SER A 88 -7.05 0.92 20.64
CA SER A 88 -6.70 0.67 22.03
C SER A 88 -5.18 0.77 22.22
N PRO A 89 -4.66 1.59 23.15
CA PRO A 89 -3.23 1.66 23.42
C PRO A 89 -2.66 0.32 23.88
N VAL A 90 -3.46 -0.48 24.61
CA VAL A 90 -3.06 -1.83 25.06
C VAL A 90 -2.88 -2.74 23.85
N TRP A 91 -3.83 -2.71 22.93
CA TRP A 91 -3.74 -3.50 21.70
C TRP A 91 -2.55 -3.07 20.83
N VAL A 92 -2.33 -1.75 20.66
CA VAL A 92 -1.18 -1.22 19.89
C VAL A 92 0.15 -1.65 20.51
N ALA A 93 0.28 -1.62 21.84
CA ALA A 93 1.46 -2.10 22.54
C ALA A 93 1.72 -3.60 22.29
N GLN A 94 0.67 -4.44 22.36
CA GLN A 94 0.78 -5.86 22.05
C GLN A 94 1.21 -6.11 20.60
N GLN A 95 0.66 -5.35 19.63
CA GLN A 95 1.09 -5.46 18.23
C GLN A 95 2.55 -5.04 18.04
N ALA A 96 3.03 -4.04 18.78
CA ALA A 96 4.43 -3.65 18.76
C ALA A 96 5.35 -4.76 19.31
N GLU A 97 4.95 -5.44 20.39
CA GLU A 97 5.67 -6.60 20.91
C GLU A 97 5.73 -7.75 19.89
N PHE A 98 4.61 -8.06 19.23
CA PHE A 98 4.59 -9.07 18.16
C PHE A 98 5.48 -8.69 16.98
N ALA A 99 5.50 -7.41 16.59
CA ALA A 99 6.40 -6.95 15.54
C ALA A 99 7.87 -7.08 15.94
N LEU A 100 8.24 -6.74 17.17
CA LEU A 100 9.62 -6.85 17.65
C LEU A 100 10.11 -8.30 17.76
N ALA A 101 9.20 -9.26 17.94
CA ALA A 101 9.53 -10.68 18.03
C ALA A 101 9.80 -11.35 16.66
N ASP A 102 9.46 -10.68 15.55
CA ASP A 102 9.60 -11.20 14.19
C ASP A 102 10.68 -10.42 13.41
N GLU A 103 11.57 -11.12 12.72
CA GLU A 103 12.68 -10.51 11.96
C GLU A 103 12.18 -9.53 10.87
N HIS A 104 10.97 -9.74 10.35
CA HIS A 104 10.35 -8.93 9.32
C HIS A 104 9.28 -7.99 9.90
N LEU A 105 9.32 -7.72 11.21
CA LEU A 105 8.39 -6.82 11.91
C LEU A 105 6.92 -7.23 11.75
N ASN A 106 6.65 -8.53 11.65
CA ASN A 106 5.31 -9.10 11.43
C ASN A 106 4.65 -8.58 10.14
N ILE A 107 5.46 -8.17 9.15
CA ILE A 107 4.95 -7.79 7.83
C ILE A 107 4.52 -9.05 7.10
N THR A 108 3.21 -9.14 6.82
CA THR A 108 2.63 -10.30 6.12
C THR A 108 3.20 -10.41 4.71
N LYS A 109 3.82 -11.55 4.39
CA LYS A 109 4.25 -11.87 3.02
C LYS A 109 3.02 -11.99 2.12
N VAL A 110 3.14 -11.49 0.90
CA VAL A 110 2.09 -11.62 -0.12
C VAL A 110 2.24 -12.94 -0.87
N THR A 111 1.21 -13.32 -1.63
CA THR A 111 1.31 -14.44 -2.56
C THR A 111 2.43 -14.15 -3.56
N PRO A 112 3.47 -15.01 -3.65
CA PRO A 112 4.60 -14.75 -4.52
C PRO A 112 4.18 -14.65 -5.98
N GLU A 113 4.66 -13.62 -6.65
CA GLU A 113 4.55 -13.43 -8.10
C GLU A 113 5.96 -13.28 -8.67
N THR A 114 6.12 -13.57 -9.95
CA THR A 114 7.38 -13.26 -10.67
C THR A 114 7.26 -11.88 -11.29
N ILE A 115 8.06 -10.92 -10.80
CA ILE A 115 7.99 -9.52 -11.21
C ILE A 115 9.32 -9.13 -11.85
N VAL A 116 9.27 -8.74 -13.13
CA VAL A 116 10.42 -8.18 -13.85
C VAL A 116 10.42 -6.67 -13.68
N ILE A 117 11.54 -6.09 -13.25
CA ILE A 117 11.69 -4.64 -13.10
C ILE A 117 12.83 -4.19 -14.02
N ASP A 118 12.46 -3.45 -15.08
CA ASP A 118 13.40 -2.78 -15.97
C ASP A 118 13.77 -1.42 -15.39
N TYR A 119 15.06 -1.22 -15.11
CA TYR A 119 15.55 0.04 -14.56
C TYR A 119 17.05 0.23 -14.80
N SER A 120 17.52 1.45 -14.50
CA SER A 120 18.87 1.95 -14.80
C SER A 120 19.10 2.13 -16.31
N SER A 121 19.21 1.02 -17.03
CA SER A 121 19.30 0.92 -18.50
C SER A 121 20.21 1.97 -19.16
N PRO A 122 21.48 2.12 -18.70
CA PRO A 122 22.41 3.05 -19.33
C PRO A 122 22.88 2.56 -20.70
N ASN A 123 23.29 3.52 -21.53
CA ASN A 123 23.98 3.22 -22.78
C ASN A 123 25.47 2.96 -22.51
N VAL A 124 25.98 1.78 -22.87
CA VAL A 124 27.35 1.35 -22.52
C VAL A 124 28.43 2.01 -23.39
N ALA A 125 28.05 2.62 -24.51
CA ALA A 125 28.97 3.38 -25.37
C ALA A 125 29.27 4.79 -24.82
N LYS A 126 28.67 5.18 -23.69
CA LYS A 126 28.96 6.42 -22.96
C LYS A 126 28.99 6.18 -21.46
N GLN A 127 29.61 7.08 -20.72
CA GLN A 127 29.55 7.04 -19.26
C GLN A 127 28.11 7.27 -18.77
N MET A 128 27.76 6.63 -17.66
CA MET A 128 26.52 6.94 -16.96
C MET A 128 26.49 8.41 -16.54
N HIS A 129 25.39 9.08 -16.82
CA HIS A 129 25.11 10.44 -16.36
C HIS A 129 23.83 10.50 -15.51
N VAL A 130 23.55 11.67 -14.93
CA VAL A 130 22.41 11.94 -14.04
C VAL A 130 21.04 11.51 -14.59
N GLY A 131 20.90 11.42 -15.92
CA GLY A 131 19.68 10.95 -16.58
C GLY A 131 19.31 9.50 -16.23
N HIS A 132 20.29 8.64 -15.93
CA HIS A 132 20.03 7.25 -15.52
C HIS A 132 19.87 7.10 -14.01
N LEU A 133 20.25 8.11 -13.22
CA LEU A 133 20.29 8.02 -11.76
C LEU A 133 18.89 7.85 -11.15
N ARG A 134 17.90 8.60 -11.66
CA ARG A 134 16.50 8.49 -11.17
C ARG A 134 15.94 7.09 -11.39
N SER A 135 16.10 6.54 -12.59
CA SER A 135 15.65 5.18 -12.91
C SER A 135 16.36 4.16 -12.01
N THR A 136 17.67 4.29 -11.84
CA THR A 136 18.47 3.41 -10.97
C THR A 136 17.96 3.40 -9.53
N ILE A 137 17.74 4.57 -8.92
CA ILE A 137 17.31 4.68 -7.52
C ILE A 137 15.87 4.17 -7.34
N ILE A 138 14.94 4.63 -8.17
CA ILE A 138 13.52 4.27 -8.06
C ILE A 138 13.35 2.77 -8.32
N GLY A 139 13.99 2.24 -9.36
CA GLY A 139 13.90 0.81 -9.69
C GLY A 139 14.49 -0.08 -8.61
N ASP A 140 15.63 0.29 -8.02
CA ASP A 140 16.22 -0.51 -6.94
C ASP A 140 15.37 -0.47 -5.66
N ALA A 141 14.79 0.69 -5.31
CA ALA A 141 13.88 0.82 -4.19
C ALA A 141 12.61 -0.04 -4.37
N SER A 142 12.04 -0.05 -5.57
CA SER A 142 10.92 -0.93 -5.94
C SER A 142 11.31 -2.40 -5.84
N ALA A 143 12.48 -2.78 -6.39
CA ALA A 143 12.97 -4.15 -6.36
C ALA A 143 13.19 -4.66 -4.93
N ARG A 144 13.75 -3.82 -4.05
CA ARG A 144 13.94 -4.14 -2.62
C ARG A 144 12.61 -4.32 -1.91
N THR A 145 11.67 -3.39 -2.09
CA THR A 145 10.34 -3.48 -1.48
C THR A 145 9.62 -4.76 -1.89
N LEU A 146 9.58 -5.07 -3.19
CA LEU A 146 8.90 -6.26 -3.70
C LEU A 146 9.58 -7.57 -3.27
N SER A 147 10.92 -7.58 -3.21
CA SER A 147 11.67 -8.74 -2.69
C SER A 147 11.38 -8.95 -1.20
N PHE A 148 11.33 -7.88 -0.41
CA PHE A 148 11.01 -7.93 1.03
C PHE A 148 9.59 -8.45 1.29
N LEU A 149 8.61 -8.08 0.44
CA LEU A 149 7.25 -8.60 0.50
C LEU A 149 7.13 -10.08 0.12
N GLY A 150 8.17 -10.68 -0.47
CA GLY A 150 8.24 -12.11 -0.81
C GLY A 150 8.04 -12.45 -2.29
N HIS A 151 8.03 -11.47 -3.19
CA HIS A 151 7.96 -11.75 -4.63
C HIS A 151 9.30 -12.27 -5.19
N ASN A 152 9.22 -13.02 -6.28
CA ASN A 152 10.38 -13.39 -7.09
C ASN A 152 10.71 -12.22 -8.04
N VAL A 153 11.62 -11.34 -7.63
CA VAL A 153 11.97 -10.14 -8.40
C VAL A 153 13.16 -10.39 -9.34
N ILE A 154 12.92 -10.24 -10.64
CA ILE A 154 13.94 -10.29 -11.69
C ILE A 154 14.33 -8.86 -12.05
N ARG A 155 15.55 -8.46 -11.70
CA ARG A 155 16.11 -7.14 -12.07
C ARG A 155 16.60 -7.21 -13.51
N ALA A 156 15.99 -6.44 -14.40
CA ALA A 156 16.40 -6.31 -15.79
C ALA A 156 17.11 -4.98 -15.99
N ASN A 157 18.39 -5.04 -16.35
CA ASN A 157 19.13 -3.86 -16.76
C ASN A 157 19.21 -3.85 -18.30
N HIS A 158 18.29 -3.14 -18.94
CA HIS A 158 18.13 -3.16 -20.39
C HIS A 158 19.14 -2.21 -21.05
N LEU A 159 20.39 -2.64 -21.03
CA LEU A 159 21.53 -1.84 -21.48
C LEU A 159 21.37 -1.40 -22.94
N GLY A 160 21.81 -0.17 -23.22
CA GLY A 160 21.98 0.30 -24.59
C GLY A 160 23.29 -0.23 -25.17
N ASP A 161 23.36 -1.55 -25.42
CA ASP A 161 24.53 -2.28 -25.91
C ASP A 161 24.52 -2.54 -27.43
N TRP A 162 23.48 -2.08 -28.12
CA TRP A 162 23.37 -2.14 -29.57
C TRP A 162 23.14 -0.76 -30.19
N GLY A 163 23.92 -0.41 -31.22
CA GLY A 163 23.77 0.84 -31.98
C GLY A 163 24.97 1.21 -32.86
N THR A 164 24.81 2.20 -33.73
CA THR A 164 25.86 2.61 -34.70
C THR A 164 27.12 3.16 -34.03
N GLN A 165 27.00 3.67 -32.80
CA GLN A 165 28.11 4.20 -32.01
C GLN A 165 29.22 3.17 -31.73
N PHE A 166 28.90 1.87 -31.74
CA PHE A 166 29.89 0.80 -31.52
C PHE A 166 30.89 0.67 -32.66
N GLY A 167 30.49 0.95 -33.91
CA GLY A 167 31.41 0.91 -35.05
C GLY A 167 32.57 1.91 -34.88
N MET A 168 32.26 3.12 -34.42
CA MET A 168 33.27 4.14 -34.12
C MET A 168 34.19 3.72 -32.96
N LEU A 169 33.63 3.15 -31.90
CA LEU A 169 34.41 2.70 -30.74
C LEU A 169 35.36 1.54 -31.09
N ILE A 170 34.88 0.54 -31.83
CA ILE A 170 35.70 -0.62 -32.25
C ILE A 170 36.83 -0.16 -33.18
N ALA A 171 36.52 0.65 -34.20
CA ALA A 171 37.54 1.16 -35.12
C ALA A 171 38.62 2.00 -34.40
N TYR A 172 38.23 2.77 -33.40
CA TYR A 172 39.18 3.53 -32.58
C TYR A 172 40.06 2.63 -31.70
N LEU A 173 39.49 1.59 -31.09
CA LEU A 173 40.23 0.60 -30.32
C LEU A 173 41.27 -0.13 -31.17
N GLU A 174 40.91 -0.59 -32.37
CA GLU A 174 41.84 -1.23 -33.31
C GLU A 174 42.99 -0.30 -33.71
N LYS A 175 42.68 0.99 -33.94
CA LYS A 175 43.71 1.99 -34.25
C LYS A 175 44.70 2.20 -33.10
N LYS A 176 44.25 2.11 -31.85
CA LYS A 176 45.12 2.24 -30.66
C LYS A 176 45.97 1.01 -30.36
N ALA A 177 45.57 -0.16 -30.84
CA ALA A 177 46.28 -1.42 -30.62
C ALA A 177 47.46 -1.62 -31.60
N LYS A 178 47.60 -0.74 -32.60
CA LYS A 178 48.74 -0.66 -33.52
C LYS A 178 49.73 0.39 -33.03
#